data_AF-A0A7Y6JU67-F1
#
_entry.id   AF-A0A7Y6JU67-F1
#
_cell.length_a   1.000
_cell.length_b   1.000
_cell.length_c   1.000
_cell.angle_alpha   90.00
_cell.angle_beta   90.00
_cell.angle_gamma   90.00
#
_symmetry.space_group_name_H-M   'P 1'
#
loop_
_entity.id
_entity.type
_entity.pdbx_description
1 polymer ?
#
loop_
_entity_poly.entity_id
_entity_poly.type
_entity_poly.pdbx_seq_one_letter_code
_entity_poly.pdbx_strand_id
1 'polypeptide(L)'
;MSISALRATITRKLHALSVDAHVAALRGTVAAANAEARAADKAADVANALARAADKLADEAEVAATNAALHAGNVKAAAQAEAINIGGTL
;
A
#
# COMPACT_ATOMS: atom_id res chain seq x y z
N MET A 1 42.84 47.03 19.64
CA MET A 1 42.69 45.84 18.76
C MET A 1 43.04 46.26 17.33
N SER A 2 43.84 45.50 16.57
CA SER A 2 44.15 45.88 15.18
C SER A 2 42.97 45.60 14.26
N ILE A 3 42.80 46.42 13.22
CA ILE A 3 41.74 46.25 12.20
C ILE A 3 41.83 44.86 11.54
N SER A 4 43.05 44.33 11.40
CA SER A 4 43.30 42.97 10.89
C SER A 4 42.71 41.88 11.80
N ALA A 5 42.89 42.00 13.13
CA ALA A 5 42.31 41.06 14.09
C ALA A 5 40.77 41.12 14.13
N LEU A 6 40.20 42.32 13.96
CA LEU A 6 38.75 42.51 13.88
C LEU A 6 38.17 41.83 12.64
N ARG A 7 38.78 42.05 11.46
CA ARG A 7 38.37 41.42 10.19
C ARG A 7 38.42 39.89 10.28
N ALA A 8 39.53 39.33 10.78
CA ALA A 8 39.67 37.88 10.94
C ALA A 8 38.60 37.28 11.87
N THR A 9 38.19 38.01 12.90
CA THR A 9 37.14 37.57 13.83
C THR A 9 35.76 37.59 13.16
N ILE A 10 35.45 38.64 12.40
CA ILE A 10 34.18 38.74 11.65
C ILE A 10 34.09 37.63 10.61
N THR A 11 35.15 37.40 9.82
CA THR A 11 35.17 36.35 8.80
C THR A 11 34.96 34.95 9.41
N ARG A 12 35.58 34.66 10.56
CA ARG A 12 35.35 33.39 11.26
C ARG A 12 33.91 33.21 11.73
N LYS A 13 33.28 34.27 12.26
CA LYS A 13 31.87 34.22 12.67
C LYS A 13 30.93 34.01 11.49
N LEU A 14 31.17 34.68 10.37
CA LEU A 14 30.38 34.50 9.15
C LEU A 14 30.54 33.09 8.58
N HIS A 15 31.77 32.55 8.60
CA HIS A 15 32.02 31.18 8.17
C HIS A 15 31.29 30.16 9.06
N ALA A 16 31.37 30.31 10.39
CA ALA A 16 30.66 29.44 11.32
C ALA A 16 29.14 29.46 11.07
N LEU A 17 28.55 30.66 10.92
CA LEU A 17 27.12 30.80 10.60
C LEU A 17 26.76 30.11 9.27
N SER A 18 27.61 30.25 8.26
CA SER A 18 27.40 29.61 6.96
C SER A 18 27.43 28.09 7.05
N VAL A 19 28.39 27.52 7.81
CA VAL A 19 28.47 26.09 8.06
C VAL A 19 27.23 25.60 8.81
N ASP A 20 26.82 26.30 9.88
CA ASP A 20 25.64 25.94 10.65
C ASP A 20 24.37 25.95 9.79
N ALA A 21 24.23 26.95 8.90
CA ALA A 21 23.11 27.02 7.96
C ALA A 21 23.11 25.84 6.97
N HIS A 22 24.28 25.44 6.44
CA HIS A 22 24.39 24.28 5.55
C HIS A 22 24.06 22.98 6.28
N VAL A 23 24.53 22.81 7.52
CA VAL A 23 24.22 21.63 8.34
C VAL A 23 22.73 21.57 8.65
N ALA A 24 22.10 22.70 8.98
CA ALA A 24 20.65 22.77 9.20
C ALA A 24 19.87 22.42 7.94
N ALA A 25 20.28 22.94 6.77
CA ALA A 25 19.68 22.60 5.49
C ALA A 25 19.79 21.09 5.19
N LEU A 26 20.97 20.50 5.38
CA LEU A 26 21.20 19.07 5.16
C LEU A 26 20.34 18.20 6.10
N ARG A 27 20.21 18.59 7.37
CA ARG A 27 19.31 17.91 8.31
C ARG A 27 17.86 18.01 7.87
N GLY A 28 17.45 19.17 7.34
CA GLY A 28 16.12 19.38 6.76
C GLY A 28 15.85 18.44 5.57
N THR A 29 16.79 18.33 4.63
CA THR A 29 16.64 17.46 3.47
C THR A 29 16.58 15.97 3.87
N VAL A 30 17.39 15.55 4.83
CA VAL A 30 17.34 14.18 5.36
C VAL A 30 16.00 13.91 6.06
N ALA A 31 15.50 14.86 6.85
CA ALA A 31 14.20 14.73 7.51
C ALA A 31 13.05 14.62 6.50
N ALA A 32 13.08 15.40 5.41
CA ALA A 32 12.11 15.33 4.33
C ALA A 32 12.17 13.97 3.61
N ALA A 33 13.35 13.50 3.22
CA ALA A 33 13.53 12.20 2.59
C ALA A 33 13.02 11.04 3.48
N ASN A 34 13.29 11.10 4.79
CA ASN A 34 12.78 10.12 5.75
C ASN A 34 11.26 10.22 5.95
N ALA A 35 10.64 11.37 5.74
CA ALA A 35 9.19 11.52 5.77
C ALA A 35 8.55 10.92 4.50
N GLU A 36 9.14 11.18 3.34
CA GLU A 36 8.71 10.59 2.06
C GLU A 36 8.83 9.06 2.07
N ALA A 37 9.95 8.51 2.55
CA ALA A 37 10.12 7.07 2.70
C ALA A 37 9.02 6.44 3.58
N ARG A 38 8.73 7.04 4.74
CA ARG A 38 7.66 6.57 5.63
C ARG A 38 6.27 6.65 5.01
N ALA A 39 6.03 7.64 4.13
CA ALA A 39 4.78 7.73 3.40
C ALA A 39 4.67 6.65 2.31
N ALA A 40 5.76 6.37 1.60
CA ALA A 40 5.84 5.32 0.61
C ALA A 40 5.64 3.92 1.24
N ASP A 41 6.26 3.65 2.39
CA ASP A 41 6.07 2.38 3.12
C ASP A 41 4.60 2.17 3.50
N LYS A 42 3.94 3.21 4.05
CA LYS A 42 2.51 3.15 4.37
C LYS A 42 1.64 2.90 3.14
N ALA A 43 1.97 3.52 2.01
CA ALA A 43 1.24 3.29 0.77
C ALA A 43 1.40 1.85 0.28
N ALA A 44 2.61 1.28 0.39
CA ALA A 44 2.88 -0.11 0.07
C ALA A 44 2.11 -1.08 0.99
N ASP A 45 2.06 -0.81 2.30
CA ASP A 45 1.29 -1.60 3.26
C ASP A 45 -0.20 -1.62 2.92
N VAL A 46 -0.77 -0.45 2.59
CA VAL A 46 -2.18 -0.34 2.17
C VAL A 46 -2.42 -1.10 0.86
N ALA A 47 -1.53 -0.96 -0.12
CA ALA A 47 -1.65 -1.69 -1.40
C ALA A 47 -1.60 -3.21 -1.18
N ASN A 48 -0.69 -3.69 -0.33
CA ASN A 48 -0.59 -5.11 0.03
C ASN A 48 -1.82 -5.62 0.77
N ALA A 49 -2.37 -4.82 1.69
CA ALA A 49 -3.61 -5.17 2.38
C ALA A 49 -4.79 -5.26 1.40
N LEU A 50 -4.88 -4.32 0.46
CA LEU A 50 -5.92 -4.31 -0.57
C LEU A 50 -5.79 -5.52 -1.50
N ALA A 51 -4.57 -5.87 -1.93
CA ALA A 51 -4.33 -7.05 -2.75
C ALA A 51 -4.79 -8.33 -2.05
N ARG A 52 -4.42 -8.54 -0.78
CA ARG A 52 -4.88 -9.70 0.01
C ARG A 52 -6.39 -9.75 0.17
N ALA A 53 -7.05 -8.59 0.33
CA ALA A 53 -8.51 -8.53 0.41
C ALA A 53 -9.16 -8.89 -0.93
N ALA A 54 -8.58 -8.45 -2.05
CA ALA A 54 -9.04 -8.79 -3.39
C ALA A 54 -8.89 -10.29 -3.68
N ASP A 55 -7.73 -10.88 -3.34
CA ASP A 55 -7.50 -12.32 -3.49
C ASP A 55 -8.52 -13.13 -2.69
N LYS A 56 -8.75 -12.75 -1.43
CA LYS A 56 -9.76 -13.40 -0.58
C LYS A 56 -11.17 -13.32 -1.17
N LEU A 57 -11.56 -12.17 -1.73
CA LEU A 57 -12.86 -12.01 -2.36
C LEU A 57 -12.99 -12.87 -3.63
N ALA A 58 -11.91 -13.01 -4.39
CA ALA A 58 -11.86 -13.88 -5.56
C ALA A 58 -12.06 -15.36 -5.16
N ASP A 59 -11.36 -15.82 -4.13
CA ASP A 59 -11.51 -17.18 -3.61
C ASP A 59 -12.95 -17.44 -3.11
N GLU A 60 -13.54 -16.49 -2.37
CA GLU A 60 -14.93 -16.59 -1.90
C GLU A 60 -15.93 -16.66 -3.08
N ALA A 61 -15.69 -15.88 -4.14
CA ALA A 61 -16.52 -15.90 -5.34
C ALA A 61 -16.39 -17.22 -6.10
N GLU A 62 -15.20 -17.81 -6.18
CA GLU A 62 -14.98 -19.12 -6.81
C GLU A 62 -15.72 -20.24 -6.07
N VAL A 63 -15.65 -20.24 -4.73
CA VAL A 63 -16.39 -21.19 -3.90
C VAL A 63 -17.90 -21.02 -4.09
N ALA A 64 -18.40 -19.79 -4.12
CA ALA A 64 -19.82 -19.50 -4.34
C ALA A 64 -20.28 -19.99 -5.74
N ALA A 65 -19.48 -19.74 -6.78
CA ALA A 65 -19.77 -20.20 -8.13
C ALA A 65 -19.80 -21.73 -8.21
N THR A 66 -18.85 -22.41 -7.56
CA THR A 66 -18.79 -23.87 -7.48
C THR A 66 -20.04 -24.45 -6.79
N ASN A 67 -20.44 -23.86 -5.66
CA ASN A 67 -21.64 -24.27 -4.95
C ASN A 67 -22.92 -24.05 -5.77
N ALA A 68 -23.00 -22.94 -6.51
CA ALA A 68 -24.12 -22.68 -7.41
C ALA A 68 -24.20 -23.71 -8.55
N ALA A 69 -23.06 -24.11 -9.12
CA ALA A 69 -22.99 -25.14 -10.15
C ALA A 69 -23.44 -26.51 -9.62
N LEU A 70 -22.99 -26.89 -8.41
CA LEU A 70 -23.43 -28.13 -7.73
C LEU A 70 -24.94 -28.10 -7.47
N HIS A 71 -25.46 -26.98 -6.97
CA HIS A 71 -26.89 -26.82 -6.73
C HIS A 71 -27.70 -26.96 -8.03
N ALA A 72 -27.28 -26.29 -9.11
CA ALA A 72 -27.92 -26.41 -10.42
C ALA A 72 -27.92 -27.86 -10.94
N GLY A 73 -26.81 -28.58 -10.76
CA GLY A 73 -26.71 -30.01 -11.10
C GLY A 73 -27.72 -30.86 -10.31
N ASN A 74 -27.82 -30.62 -8.99
CA ASN A 74 -28.76 -31.34 -8.12
C ASN A 74 -30.22 -31.05 -8.48
N VAL A 75 -30.56 -29.78 -8.77
CA VAL A 75 -31.90 -29.38 -9.23
C VAL A 75 -32.24 -30.06 -10.55
N LYS A 76 -31.29 -30.11 -11.50
CA LYS A 76 -31.49 -30.81 -12.77
C LYS A 76 -31.75 -32.30 -12.56
N ALA A 77 -30.97 -32.97 -11.71
CA ALA A 77 -31.14 -34.38 -11.41
C ALA A 77 -32.48 -34.67 -10.72
N ALA A 78 -32.88 -33.83 -9.76
CA ALA A 78 -34.17 -33.93 -9.08
C ALA A 78 -35.34 -33.74 -10.06
N ALA A 79 -35.24 -32.74 -10.94
CA ALA A 79 -36.24 -32.51 -11.98
C ALA A 79 -36.33 -33.72 -12.92
N GLN A 80 -35.20 -34.30 -13.34
CA GLN A 80 -35.18 -35.50 -14.19
C GLN A 80 -35.85 -36.69 -13.52
N ALA A 81 -35.57 -36.91 -12.24
CA ALA A 81 -36.22 -37.98 -11.47
C ALA A 81 -37.74 -37.76 -11.37
N GLU A 82 -38.19 -36.52 -11.19
CA GLU A 82 -39.61 -36.18 -11.15
C GLU A 82 -40.29 -36.35 -12.52
N ALA A 83 -39.64 -35.92 -13.60
CA ALA A 83 -40.12 -36.13 -14.96
C ALA A 83 -40.30 -37.62 -15.29
N ILE A 84 -39.35 -38.47 -14.89
CA ILE A 84 -39.45 -39.92 -15.04
C ILE A 84 -40.64 -40.46 -14.23
N ASN A 85 -40.84 -40.01 -12.99
CA ASN A 85 -41.93 -40.46 -12.14
C ASN A 85 -43.34 -40.14 -12.71
N ILE A 86 -43.48 -39.03 -13.44
CA ILE A 86 -44.74 -38.66 -14.12
C ILE A 86 -44.88 -39.28 -15.52
N GLY A 87 -43.97 -40.18 -15.92
CA GLY A 87 -43.97 -40.82 -17.24
C GLY A 87 -43.51 -39.92 -18.38
N GLY A 88 -42.89 -38.78 -18.06
CA GLY A 88 -42.30 -37.84 -19.02
C GLY A 88 -40.80 -38.05 -19.20
N THR A 89 -40.22 -37.29 -20.13
CA THR A 89 -38.77 -37.14 -20.29
C THR A 89 -38.44 -35.65 -20.29
N LEU A 90 -37.30 -35.30 -19.68
CA LEU A 90 -36.85 -33.93 -19.49
C LEU A 90 -35.93 -33.49 -20.63
#